data_AF-A0AB35FV15-F1
#
_entry.id   AF-A0AB35FV15-F1
#
_cell.length_a   1.000
_cell.length_b   1.000
_cell.length_c   1.000
_cell.angle_alpha   90.00
_cell.angle_beta   90.00
_cell.angle_gamma   90.00
#
_symmetry.space_group_name_H-M   'P 1'
#
loop_
_entity.id
_entity.type
_entity.pdbx_description
1 polymer ?
#
loop_
_entity_poly.entity_id
_entity_poly.type
_entity_poly.pdbx_seq_one_letter_code
_entity_poly.pdbx_strand_id
1 'polypeptide(L)'
;MKSIINLGIWNNKKYHFDWENKILMEETSTPSNWYYVWVPITLFLIDKISALITQIGLLENMWIRVFLVVFLSLPAYFSAKLIIRYYHSSLKLKRSELEGAQKEAFIKGLKRRKVFLQLMLSFFIITTPISVALFIIEKEVKAVIFCFLCLLVIFMFRFDYQLRKWPTIMQLLVGEKKVRERNIS
;
A
#
# COMPACT_ATOMS: atom_id res chain seq x y z
N MET A 1 2.75 16.13 8.66
CA MET A 1 2.33 14.71 8.74
C MET A 1 3.63 13.93 8.77
N LYS A 2 3.98 13.29 9.90
CA LYS A 2 5.23 12.54 10.02
C LYS A 2 5.40 11.65 8.80
N SER A 3 6.51 11.79 8.08
CA SER A 3 6.76 10.98 6.89
C SER A 3 7.20 9.56 7.31
N ILE A 4 6.23 8.78 7.79
CA ILE A 4 6.43 7.39 8.19
C ILE A 4 6.36 6.50 6.95
N ILE A 5 7.34 5.62 6.79
CA ILE A 5 7.44 4.68 5.67
C ILE A 5 7.36 3.27 6.21
N ASN A 6 6.41 2.48 5.72
CA ASN A 6 6.25 1.08 6.09
C ASN A 6 7.35 0.23 5.45
N LEU A 7 8.07 -0.55 6.26
CA LEU A 7 9.14 -1.46 5.84
C LEU A 7 8.70 -2.94 5.83
N GLY A 8 7.44 -3.18 6.17
CA GLY A 8 6.82 -4.50 6.23
C GLY A 8 7.13 -5.27 7.50
N ILE A 9 6.73 -6.54 7.47
CA ILE A 9 6.90 -7.48 8.59
C ILE A 9 8.27 -8.15 8.50
N TRP A 10 8.94 -8.28 9.64
CA TRP A 10 10.12 -9.11 9.81
C TRP A 10 10.12 -9.70 11.22
N ASN A 11 10.38 -10.99 11.37
CA ASN A 11 10.35 -11.70 12.65
C ASN A 11 9.11 -11.37 13.53
N ASN A 12 7.92 -11.48 12.94
CA ASN A 12 6.62 -11.19 13.58
C ASN A 12 6.43 -9.77 14.12
N LYS A 13 7.35 -8.84 13.80
CA LYS A 13 7.24 -7.42 14.11
C LYS A 13 7.06 -6.61 12.83
N LYS A 14 6.30 -5.52 12.92
CA LYS A 14 6.15 -4.55 11.82
C LYS A 14 7.12 -3.41 12.03
N TYR A 15 7.88 -3.10 10.99
CA TYR A 15 8.89 -2.06 11.01
C TYR A 15 8.48 -0.87 10.17
N HIS A 16 8.83 0.30 10.67
CA HIS A 16 8.60 1.59 10.03
C HIS A 16 9.87 2.41 10.05
N PHE A 17 10.00 3.32 9.10
CA PHE A 17 11.09 4.28 9.07
C PHE A 17 10.54 5.70 9.24
N ASP A 18 11.04 6.41 10.25
CA ASP A 18 10.82 7.84 10.37
C ASP A 18 11.69 8.56 9.36
N TRP A 19 11.11 9.07 8.27
CA TRP A 19 11.89 9.76 7.25
C TRP A 19 12.41 11.13 7.72
N GLU A 20 11.80 11.76 8.70
CA GLU A 20 12.24 13.05 9.22
C GLU A 20 13.40 12.86 10.19
N ASN A 21 13.20 11.98 11.19
CA ASN A 21 14.20 11.74 12.24
C ASN A 21 15.28 10.72 11.84
N LYS A 22 15.11 10.04 10.70
CA LYS A 22 16.01 8.97 10.19
C LYS A 22 16.12 7.76 11.11
N ILE A 23 15.08 7.48 11.89
CA ILE A 23 15.07 6.42 12.91
C ILE A 23 14.26 5.22 12.44
N LEU A 24 14.79 4.02 12.71
CA LEU A 24 14.03 2.77 12.59
C LEU A 24 13.07 2.60 13.77
N MET A 25 11.81 2.33 13.48
CA MET A 25 10.74 2.14 14.44
C MET A 25 10.10 0.76 14.32
N GLU A 26 9.56 0.26 15.41
CA GLU A 26 8.76 -0.97 15.49
C GLU A 26 7.36 -0.65 16.04
N GLU A 27 6.34 -1.33 15.54
CA GLU A 27 5.00 -1.28 16.13
C GLU A 27 4.97 -1.99 17.49
N THR A 28 4.40 -1.33 18.49
CA THR A 28 4.17 -1.93 19.83
C THR A 28 2.82 -2.62 19.94
N SER A 29 1.86 -2.23 19.12
CA SER A 29 0.55 -2.87 19.01
C SER A 29 0.04 -2.71 17.59
N THR A 30 -0.45 -3.80 17.00
CA THR A 30 -1.14 -3.70 15.71
C THR A 30 -2.48 -2.99 15.90
N PRO A 31 -2.84 -2.02 15.03
CA PRO A 31 -4.16 -1.40 15.07
C PRO A 31 -5.29 -2.44 15.00
N SER A 32 -6.44 -2.10 15.59
CA SER A 32 -7.67 -2.89 15.56
C SER A 32 -7.97 -3.47 14.17
N ASN A 33 -8.42 -4.72 14.14
CA ASN A 33 -8.79 -5.52 12.97
C ASN A 33 -10.07 -5.03 12.24
N TRP A 34 -10.34 -3.72 12.25
CA TRP A 34 -11.56 -3.13 11.68
C TRP A 34 -11.77 -3.43 10.20
N TYR A 35 -10.73 -3.77 9.44
CA TYR A 35 -10.88 -4.15 8.03
C TYR A 35 -11.82 -5.36 7.85
N TYR A 36 -11.91 -6.29 8.80
CA TYR A 36 -12.85 -7.43 8.70
C TYR A 36 -14.32 -7.01 8.68
N VAL A 37 -14.66 -5.85 9.26
CA VAL A 37 -16.02 -5.28 9.20
C VAL A 37 -16.23 -4.56 7.87
N TRP A 38 -15.19 -3.90 7.36
CA TRP A 38 -15.25 -3.15 6.12
C TRP A 38 -15.42 -4.06 4.89
N VAL A 39 -14.72 -5.19 4.81
CA VAL A 39 -14.79 -6.11 3.65
C VAL A 39 -16.23 -6.51 3.28
N PRO A 40 -17.07 -7.08 4.19
CA PRO A 40 -18.43 -7.47 3.84
C PRO A 40 -19.32 -6.28 3.45
N ILE A 41 -19.16 -5.14 4.12
CA ILE A 41 -19.89 -3.90 3.77
C ILE A 41 -19.50 -3.43 2.36
N THR A 42 -18.21 -3.49 2.02
CA THR A 42 -17.75 -3.08 0.69
C THR A 42 -18.29 -4.01 -0.39
N LEU A 43 -18.24 -5.33 -0.17
CA LEU A 43 -18.78 -6.31 -1.11
C LEU A 43 -20.29 -6.15 -1.32
N PHE A 44 -21.05 -5.90 -0.24
CA PHE A 44 -22.48 -5.65 -0.33
C PHE A 44 -22.82 -4.39 -1.13
N LEU A 45 -22.14 -3.27 -0.85
CA LEU A 45 -22.34 -2.02 -1.58
C LEU A 45 -21.97 -2.17 -3.07
N ILE A 46 -20.89 -2.88 -3.34
CA ILE A 46 -20.45 -3.19 -4.70
C ILE A 46 -21.54 -3.96 -5.47
N ASP A 47 -22.12 -4.99 -4.87
CA ASP A 47 -23.17 -5.80 -5.51
C ASP A 47 -24.41 -4.96 -5.82
N LYS A 48 -24.84 -4.11 -4.88
CA LYS A 48 -25.99 -3.22 -5.07
C LYS A 48 -25.75 -2.17 -6.15
N ILE A 49 -24.57 -1.55 -6.17
CA ILE A 49 -24.20 -0.58 -7.19
C ILE A 49 -24.12 -1.25 -8.57
N SER A 50 -23.53 -2.45 -8.64
CA SER A 50 -23.46 -3.24 -9.88
C SER A 50 -24.86 -3.51 -10.43
N ALA A 51 -25.78 -4.00 -9.60
CA ALA A 51 -27.15 -4.28 -10.02
C ALA A 51 -27.88 -3.02 -10.52
N LEU A 52 -27.72 -1.89 -9.82
CA LEU A 52 -28.32 -0.62 -10.21
C LEU A 52 -27.79 -0.13 -11.57
N ILE A 53 -26.47 -0.17 -11.78
CA ILE A 53 -25.81 0.25 -13.03
C ILE A 53 -26.29 -0.58 -14.22
N THR A 54 -26.44 -1.89 -14.04
CA THR A 54 -26.97 -2.79 -15.08
C THR A 54 -28.44 -2.48 -15.38
N GLN A 55 -29.27 -2.24 -14.36
CA GLN A 55 -30.70 -2.00 -14.53
C GLN A 55 -31.01 -0.73 -15.34
N ILE A 56 -30.23 0.33 -15.16
CA ILE A 56 -30.45 1.61 -15.86
C ILE A 56 -29.80 1.66 -17.27
N GLY A 57 -29.16 0.57 -17.72
CA GLY A 57 -28.53 0.50 -19.05
C GLY A 57 -27.36 1.47 -19.24
N LEU A 58 -26.80 2.01 -18.15
CA LEU A 58 -25.79 3.09 -18.20
C LEU A 58 -24.47 2.63 -18.86
N LEU A 59 -24.25 1.32 -18.92
CA LEU A 59 -23.08 0.71 -19.55
C LEU A 59 -23.24 0.45 -21.06
N GLU A 60 -24.36 0.80 -21.68
CA GLU A 60 -24.53 0.63 -23.13
C GLU A 60 -23.64 1.61 -23.92
N ASN A 61 -23.46 2.83 -23.42
CA ASN A 61 -22.65 3.86 -24.06
C ASN A 61 -21.15 3.70 -23.73
N MET A 62 -20.32 3.49 -24.75
CA MET A 62 -18.87 3.36 -24.62
C MET A 62 -18.21 4.57 -23.97
N TRP A 63 -18.64 5.79 -24.30
CA TRP A 63 -18.07 7.02 -23.74
C TRP A 63 -18.34 7.15 -22.24
N ILE A 64 -19.51 6.68 -21.78
CA ILE A 64 -19.80 6.59 -20.35
C ILE A 64 -18.85 5.61 -19.67
N ARG A 65 -18.59 4.44 -20.28
CA ARG A 65 -17.64 3.45 -19.73
C ARG A 65 -16.22 4.03 -19.61
N VAL A 66 -15.74 4.72 -20.65
CA VAL A 66 -14.43 5.39 -20.62
C VAL A 66 -14.38 6.47 -19.53
N PHE A 67 -15.41 7.31 -19.47
CA PHE A 67 -15.53 8.34 -18.43
C PHE A 67 -15.49 7.74 -17.02
N LEU A 68 -16.25 6.66 -16.78
CA LEU A 68 -16.29 5.97 -15.49
C LEU A 68 -14.91 5.46 -15.07
N VAL A 69 -14.14 4.87 -15.99
CA VAL A 69 -12.77 4.39 -15.69
C VAL A 69 -11.85 5.53 -15.27
N VAL A 70 -11.89 6.66 -15.99
CA VAL A 70 -11.09 7.84 -15.64
C VAL A 70 -11.54 8.39 -14.29
N PHE A 71 -12.85 8.51 -14.10
CA PHE A 71 -13.44 9.02 -12.86
C PHE A 71 -13.10 8.15 -11.65
N LEU A 72 -13.01 6.82 -11.82
CA LEU A 72 -12.70 5.84 -10.77
C LEU A 72 -11.35 6.07 -10.09
N SER A 73 -10.40 6.70 -10.78
CA SER A 73 -9.08 7.01 -10.23
C SER A 73 -9.14 8.00 -9.07
N LEU A 74 -10.08 8.95 -9.10
CA LEU A 74 -10.27 9.94 -8.03
C LEU A 74 -10.69 9.30 -6.70
N PRO A 75 -11.83 8.57 -6.60
CA PRO A 75 -12.22 7.93 -5.36
C PRO A 75 -11.17 6.92 -4.90
N ALA A 76 -10.54 6.15 -5.80
CA ALA A 76 -9.47 5.22 -5.41
C ALA A 76 -8.30 5.94 -4.73
N TYR A 77 -7.87 7.08 -5.27
CA TYR A 77 -6.80 7.91 -4.68
C TYR A 77 -7.19 8.45 -3.30
N PHE A 78 -8.39 9.02 -3.17
CA PHE A 78 -8.87 9.58 -1.90
C PHE A 78 -9.07 8.49 -0.85
N SER A 79 -9.68 7.37 -1.21
CA SER A 79 -9.85 6.20 -0.33
C SER A 79 -8.51 5.69 0.17
N ALA A 80 -7.54 5.45 -0.72
CA ALA A 80 -6.19 5.02 -0.32
C ALA A 80 -5.54 6.02 0.64
N LYS A 81 -5.65 7.33 0.34
CA LYS A 81 -5.09 8.39 1.19
C LYS A 81 -5.75 8.42 2.57
N LEU A 82 -7.07 8.25 2.66
CA LEU A 82 -7.80 8.20 3.92
C LEU A 82 -7.45 6.96 4.74
N ILE A 83 -7.41 5.78 4.10
CA ILE A 83 -7.02 4.52 4.75
C ILE A 83 -5.62 4.64 5.35
N ILE A 84 -4.64 5.15 4.58
CA ILE A 84 -3.27 5.30 5.08
C ILE A 84 -3.17 6.37 6.17
N ARG A 85 -3.90 7.48 6.06
CA ARG A 85 -3.95 8.49 7.14
C ARG A 85 -4.51 7.92 8.43
N TYR A 86 -5.62 7.20 8.35
CA TYR A 86 -6.23 6.54 9.49
C TYR A 86 -5.28 5.52 10.11
N TYR A 87 -4.67 4.67 9.28
CA TYR A 87 -3.65 3.72 9.69
C TYR A 87 -2.50 4.42 10.43
N HIS A 88 -1.85 5.42 9.81
CA HIS A 88 -0.75 6.16 10.43
C HIS A 88 -1.15 6.88 11.72
N SER A 89 -2.38 7.39 11.83
CA SER A 89 -2.87 8.04 13.05
C SER A 89 -3.08 7.07 14.22
N SER A 90 -3.31 5.79 13.93
CA SER A 90 -3.53 4.75 14.93
C SER A 90 -2.26 3.96 15.29
N LEU A 91 -1.14 4.25 14.63
CA LEU A 91 0.14 3.58 14.88
C LEU A 91 0.70 3.96 16.26
N LYS A 92 1.02 2.93 17.06
CA LYS A 92 1.87 3.07 18.25
C LYS A 92 3.26 2.55 17.92
N LEU A 93 4.23 3.46 17.87
CA LEU A 93 5.59 3.18 17.43
C LEU A 93 6.58 3.39 18.57
N LYS A 94 7.55 2.50 18.68
CA LYS A 94 8.75 2.67 19.52
C LYS A 94 10.00 2.65 18.67
N ARG A 95 11.09 3.22 19.17
CA ARG A 95 12.41 3.10 18.52
C ARG A 95 12.82 1.64 18.50
N SER A 96 13.43 1.21 17.39
CA SER A 96 13.88 -0.17 17.26
C SER A 96 15.14 -0.46 18.06
N GLU A 97 15.16 -1.64 18.68
CA GLU A 97 16.27 -2.19 19.47
C GLU A 97 17.16 -3.13 18.63
N LEU A 98 17.03 -3.10 17.30
CA LEU A 98 17.84 -3.95 16.42
C LEU A 98 19.31 -3.53 16.42
N GLU A 99 20.18 -4.44 16.87
CA GLU A 99 21.62 -4.22 16.95
C GLU A 99 22.44 -5.35 16.30
N GLY A 100 23.70 -5.04 15.99
CA GLY A 100 24.68 -5.99 15.44
C GLY A 100 24.15 -6.85 14.29
N ALA A 101 24.29 -8.17 14.44
CA ALA A 101 23.90 -9.17 13.46
C ALA A 101 22.38 -9.15 13.12
N GLN A 102 21.52 -8.76 14.07
CA GLN A 102 20.08 -8.67 13.81
C GLN A 102 19.75 -7.52 12.85
N LYS A 103 20.42 -6.37 13.01
CA LYS A 103 20.26 -5.22 12.10
C LYS A 103 20.72 -5.56 10.68
N GLU A 104 21.81 -6.32 10.54
CA GLU A 104 22.29 -6.78 9.22
C GLU A 104 21.32 -7.76 8.55
N ALA A 105 20.83 -8.75 9.31
CA ALA A 105 19.83 -9.70 8.83
C ALA A 105 18.54 -8.97 8.40
N PHE A 106 18.13 -7.94 9.15
CA PHE A 106 17.00 -7.09 8.80
C PHE A 106 17.22 -6.35 7.47
N ILE A 107 18.38 -5.72 7.27
CA ILE A 107 18.72 -4.99 6.03
C ILE A 107 18.78 -5.93 4.82
N LYS A 108 19.39 -7.12 4.98
CA LYS A 108 19.37 -8.15 3.93
C LYS A 108 17.93 -8.58 3.61
N GLY A 109 17.09 -8.71 4.64
CA GLY A 109 15.66 -8.96 4.52
C GLY A 109 14.90 -7.84 3.79
N LEU A 110 15.25 -6.56 4.02
CA LEU A 110 14.64 -5.42 3.33
C LEU A 110 14.84 -5.50 1.81
N LYS A 111 16.03 -5.89 1.35
CA LYS A 111 16.30 -6.06 -0.08
C LYS A 111 15.35 -7.09 -0.70
N ARG A 112 15.17 -8.25 -0.04
CA ARG A 112 14.26 -9.31 -0.50
C ARG A 112 12.79 -8.87 -0.47
N ARG A 113 12.35 -8.22 0.62
CA ARG A 113 10.99 -7.68 0.75
C ARG A 113 10.70 -6.62 -0.32
N LYS A 114 11.67 -5.75 -0.62
CA LYS A 114 11.52 -4.74 -1.68
C LYS A 114 11.20 -5.40 -3.01
N VAL A 115 11.98 -6.43 -3.40
CA VAL A 115 11.76 -7.15 -4.66
C VAL A 115 10.38 -7.80 -4.68
N PHE A 116 9.99 -8.48 -3.60
CA PHE A 116 8.67 -9.09 -3.50
C PHE A 116 7.53 -8.06 -3.64
N LEU A 117 7.64 -6.94 -2.91
CA LEU A 117 6.67 -5.84 -2.98
C LEU A 117 6.63 -5.18 -4.36
N GLN A 118 7.77 -5.06 -5.04
CA GLN A 118 7.82 -4.58 -6.43
C GLN A 118 7.12 -5.53 -7.39
N LEU A 119 7.31 -6.85 -7.26
CA LEU A 119 6.61 -7.84 -8.08
C LEU A 119 5.09 -7.77 -7.88
N MET A 120 4.64 -7.66 -6.62
CA MET A 120 3.22 -7.46 -6.31
C MET A 120 2.68 -6.18 -6.93
N LEU A 121 3.40 -5.06 -6.79
CA LEU A 121 2.99 -3.79 -7.40
C LEU A 121 2.93 -3.88 -8.93
N SER A 122 3.93 -4.51 -9.56
CA SER A 122 3.95 -4.75 -11.00
C SER A 122 2.77 -5.58 -11.47
N PHE A 123 2.38 -6.62 -10.72
CA PHE A 123 1.18 -7.40 -11.01
C PHE A 123 -0.06 -6.50 -11.09
N PHE A 124 -0.32 -5.68 -10.06
CA PHE A 124 -1.48 -4.78 -10.07
C PHE A 124 -1.43 -3.73 -11.19
N ILE A 125 -0.24 -3.22 -11.52
CA ILE A 125 -0.05 -2.26 -12.62
C ILE A 125 -0.42 -2.91 -13.97
N ILE A 126 -0.07 -4.18 -14.19
CA ILE A 126 -0.36 -4.90 -15.44
C ILE A 126 -1.83 -5.33 -15.50
N THR A 127 -2.41 -5.75 -14.38
CA THR A 127 -3.81 -6.20 -14.35
C THR A 127 -4.81 -5.03 -14.47
N THR A 128 -4.39 -3.81 -14.11
CA THR A 128 -5.23 -2.60 -14.25
C THR A 128 -5.68 -2.37 -15.69
N PRO A 129 -4.80 -2.21 -16.70
CA PRO A 129 -5.24 -1.99 -18.09
C PRO A 129 -6.02 -3.18 -18.66
N ILE A 130 -5.72 -4.42 -18.24
CA ILE A 130 -6.49 -5.61 -18.62
C ILE A 130 -7.94 -5.48 -18.13
N SER A 131 -8.12 -5.10 -16.86
CA SER A 131 -9.45 -4.90 -16.29
C SER A 131 -10.22 -3.74 -16.92
N VAL A 132 -9.52 -2.68 -17.32
CA VAL A 132 -10.11 -1.57 -18.07
C VAL A 132 -10.58 -2.03 -19.44
N ALA A 133 -9.79 -2.83 -20.16
CA ALA A 133 -10.17 -3.36 -21.47
C ALA A 133 -11.40 -4.28 -21.37
N LEU A 134 -11.42 -5.20 -20.40
CA LEU A 134 -12.57 -6.08 -20.14
C LEU A 134 -13.85 -5.27 -19.87
N PHE A 135 -13.76 -4.20 -19.07
CA PHE A 135 -14.92 -3.36 -18.82
C PHE A 135 -15.38 -2.58 -20.06
N ILE A 136 -14.46 -1.98 -20.80
CA ILE A 136 -14.82 -1.13 -21.96
C ILE A 136 -15.39 -1.97 -23.11
N ILE A 137 -14.82 -3.15 -23.37
CA ILE A 137 -15.18 -4.01 -24.51
C ILE A 137 -16.34 -4.93 -24.14
N GLU A 138 -16.23 -5.67 -23.04
CA GLU A 138 -17.17 -6.75 -22.69
C GLU A 138 -18.29 -6.28 -21.75
N LYS A 139 -18.26 -5.03 -21.28
CA LYS A 139 -19.21 -4.46 -20.30
C LYS A 139 -19.20 -5.20 -18.95
N GLU A 140 -18.11 -5.88 -18.63
CA GLU A 140 -17.95 -6.66 -17.40
C GLU A 140 -17.86 -5.75 -16.16
N VAL A 141 -18.95 -5.64 -15.40
CA VAL A 141 -19.02 -4.76 -14.22
C VAL A 141 -18.02 -5.16 -13.15
N LYS A 142 -17.79 -6.47 -12.99
CA LYS A 142 -16.77 -7.02 -12.07
C LYS A 142 -15.36 -6.52 -12.40
N ALA A 143 -15.08 -6.24 -13.67
CA ALA A 143 -13.79 -5.71 -14.10
C ALA A 143 -13.56 -4.27 -13.61
N VAL A 144 -14.61 -3.44 -13.48
CA VAL A 144 -14.50 -2.09 -12.87
C VAL A 144 -14.13 -2.17 -11.40
N ILE A 145 -14.79 -3.07 -10.68
CA ILE A 145 -14.54 -3.26 -9.24
C ILE A 145 -13.10 -3.74 -9.04
N PHE A 146 -12.67 -4.69 -9.85
CA PHE A 146 -11.30 -5.17 -9.81
C PHE A 146 -10.29 -4.07 -10.20
N CYS A 147 -10.61 -3.23 -11.19
CA CYS A 147 -9.82 -2.04 -11.54
C CYS A 147 -9.69 -1.08 -10.36
N PHE A 148 -10.80 -0.79 -9.66
CA PHE A 148 -10.80 0.04 -8.46
C PHE A 148 -9.87 -0.51 -7.39
N LEU A 149 -9.93 -1.82 -7.12
CA LEU A 149 -9.07 -2.49 -6.15
C LEU A 149 -7.59 -2.40 -6.56
N CYS A 150 -7.28 -2.60 -7.86
CA CYS A 150 -5.92 -2.46 -8.36
C CYS A 150 -5.38 -1.04 -8.14
N LEU A 151 -6.17 -0.02 -8.51
CA LEU A 151 -5.82 1.39 -8.32
C LEU A 151 -5.61 1.71 -6.83
N LEU A 152 -6.50 1.22 -5.97
CA LEU A 152 -6.41 1.39 -4.51
C LEU A 152 -5.10 0.81 -3.98
N VAL A 153 -4.73 -0.41 -4.37
CA VAL A 153 -3.47 -1.04 -3.97
C VAL A 153 -2.27 -0.22 -4.49
N ILE A 154 -2.28 0.20 -5.75
CA ILE A 154 -1.21 1.02 -6.34
C ILE A 154 -1.01 2.31 -5.54
N PHE A 155 -2.09 3.01 -5.19
CA PHE A 155 -2.02 4.24 -4.39
C PHE A 155 -1.57 3.98 -2.96
N MET A 156 -2.02 2.90 -2.31
CA MET A 156 -1.53 2.52 -0.99
C MET A 156 -0.02 2.24 -0.99
N PHE A 157 0.50 1.53 -2.00
CA PHE A 157 1.94 1.34 -2.19
C PHE A 157 2.69 2.67 -2.34
N ARG A 158 2.10 3.62 -3.07
CA ARG A 158 2.67 4.96 -3.25
C ARG A 158 2.72 5.76 -1.95
N PHE A 159 1.70 5.67 -1.09
CA PHE A 159 1.62 6.46 0.14
C PHE A 159 2.36 5.83 1.32
N ASP A 160 2.22 4.52 1.52
CA ASP A 160 2.68 3.83 2.72
C ASP A 160 4.11 3.29 2.55
N TYR A 161 4.32 2.46 1.52
CA TYR A 161 5.60 1.78 1.33
C TYR A 161 6.66 2.67 0.68
N GLN A 162 6.29 3.58 -0.22
CA GLN A 162 7.22 4.53 -0.86
C GLN A 162 8.51 3.84 -1.36
N LEU A 163 8.39 2.71 -2.06
CA LEU A 163 9.49 1.78 -2.41
C LEU A 163 10.72 2.44 -3.06
N ARG A 164 10.54 3.60 -3.70
CA ARG A 164 11.63 4.42 -4.27
C ARG A 164 12.62 4.91 -3.23
N LYS A 165 12.19 5.16 -1.98
CA LYS A 165 13.02 5.63 -0.87
C LYS A 165 13.81 4.51 -0.18
N TRP A 166 13.44 3.24 -0.38
CA TRP A 166 14.04 2.11 0.31
C TRP A 166 15.57 1.97 0.14
N PRO A 167 16.16 2.20 -1.05
CA PRO A 167 17.63 2.21 -1.20
C PRO A 167 18.31 3.19 -0.24
N THR A 168 17.77 4.41 -0.15
CA THR A 168 18.29 5.44 0.76
C THR A 168 18.11 5.03 2.22
N ILE A 169 16.96 4.46 2.59
CA ILE A 169 16.74 3.95 3.95
C ILE A 169 17.78 2.89 4.32
N MET A 170 18.02 1.91 3.43
CA MET A 170 19.05 0.89 3.67
C MET A 170 20.44 1.51 3.85
N GLN A 171 20.81 2.50 3.04
CA GLN A 171 22.09 3.21 3.19
C GLN A 171 22.21 3.94 4.53
N LEU A 172 21.14 4.62 4.97
CA LEU A 172 21.11 5.32 6.26
C LEU A 172 21.28 4.34 7.43
N LEU A 173 20.60 3.20 7.38
CA LEU A 173 20.70 2.16 8.42
C LEU A 173 22.11 1.53 8.47
N VAL A 174 22.79 1.40 7.33
CA VAL A 174 24.20 0.97 7.26
C VAL A 174 25.15 2.07 7.77
N GLY A 175 24.88 3.34 7.44
CA GLY A 175 25.68 4.49 7.87
C GLY A 175 25.69 4.67 9.39
N GLU A 176 24.52 4.54 10.05
CA GLU A 176 24.41 4.57 11.51
C GLU A 176 25.32 3.53 12.19
N LYS A 177 25.47 2.34 11.59
CA LYS A 177 26.34 1.28 12.11
C LYS A 177 27.80 1.75 12.15
N LYS A 178 28.31 2.31 11.03
CA LYS A 178 29.70 2.75 10.90
C LYS A 178 30.08 3.89 11.85
N VAL A 179 29.12 4.76 12.20
CA VAL A 179 29.35 5.84 13.16
C VAL A 179 29.36 5.29 14.58
N ARG A 180 28.46 4.36 14.91
CA ARG A 180 28.41 3.75 16.24
C ARG A 180 29.65 2.91 16.53
N GLU A 181 30.14 2.11 15.57
CA GLU A 181 31.36 1.31 15.74
C GLU A 181 32.60 2.19 15.95
N ARG A 182 32.69 3.34 15.27
CA ARG A 182 33.79 4.30 15.44
C ARG A 182 33.81 5.02 16.79
N ASN A 183 32.65 5.15 17.45
CA ASN A 183 32.56 5.81 18.76
C ASN A 183 32.81 4.84 19.93
N ILE A 184 32.90 3.53 19.66
CA ILE A 184 33.13 2.49 20.67
C ILE A 184 34.58 1.96 20.63
N SER A 185 35.31 2.20 19.53
CA SER A 185 36.76 1.94 19.39
C SER A 185 37.61 3.08 19.90
#